data_AF-A0A2N1QD50-F1
#
_entry.id   AF-A0A2N1QD50-F1
#
_cell.length_a   1.000
_cell.length_b   1.000
_cell.length_c   1.000
_cell.angle_alpha   90.00
_cell.angle_beta   90.00
_cell.angle_gamma   90.00
#
_symmetry.space_group_name_H-M   'P 1'
#
loop_
_entity.id
_entity.type
_entity.pdbx_description
1 polymer ?
#
loop_
_entity_poly.entity_id
_entity_poly.type
_entity_poly.pdbx_seq_one_letter_code
_entity_poly.pdbx_strand_id
1 'polypeptide(L)'
;MNLVMNDYELIYLIHAEHDELALNFMFQKYHKFIWKQVHLLEVEQKEQDDFHQEGNLMLHKAIKTFNSDKNKTFTRYFELILKRHFYQLKRNLPIYYLFENTDFCKERCFIEEEPEYLVLNSKLEQIIYERYFMNRETIEDIEKHTQLKRKQIYNTIFRIKEKYKIMI
;
A
#
# COMPACT_ATOMS: atom_id res chain seq x y z
N MET A 1 24.87 4.80 26.13
CA MET A 1 26.23 5.32 25.89
C MET A 1 26.36 5.58 24.39
N ASN A 2 26.09 6.81 23.94
CA ASN A 2 26.17 7.17 22.51
C ASN A 2 27.61 7.52 22.15
N LEU A 3 28.45 6.50 22.02
CA LEU A 3 29.73 6.64 21.34
C LEU A 3 29.43 6.73 19.84
N VAL A 4 29.59 7.92 19.27
CA VAL A 4 29.50 8.12 17.82
C VAL A 4 30.72 7.45 17.19
N MET A 5 30.57 6.17 16.87
CA MET A 5 31.64 5.38 16.24
C MET A 5 31.80 5.79 14.77
N ASN A 6 33.04 5.86 14.31
CA ASN A 6 33.36 6.26 12.94
C ASN A 6 32.95 5.16 11.95
N ASP A 7 32.61 5.52 10.70
CA ASP A 7 32.21 4.54 9.68
C ASP A 7 33.31 3.50 9.42
N TYR A 8 34.59 3.91 9.46
CA TYR A 8 35.72 3.01 9.26
C TYR A 8 35.84 1.95 10.36
N GLU A 9 35.61 2.34 11.62
CA GLU A 9 35.63 1.43 12.77
C GLU A 9 34.46 0.44 12.70
N LEU A 10 33.26 0.94 12.39
CA LEU A 10 32.08 0.10 12.20
C LEU A 10 32.28 -0.93 11.09
N ILE A 11 32.83 -0.50 9.95
CA ILE A 11 33.13 -1.40 8.82
C ILE A 11 34.18 -2.45 9.23
N TYR A 12 35.20 -2.04 9.99
CA TYR A 12 36.19 -2.97 10.52
C TYR A 12 35.54 -4.03 11.43
N LEU A 13 34.71 -3.64 12.39
CA LEU A 13 33.99 -4.57 13.28
C LEU A 13 33.09 -5.55 12.51
N ILE A 14 32.36 -5.04 11.51
CA ILE A 14 31.49 -5.87 10.67
C ILE A 14 32.30 -6.92 9.89
N HIS A 15 33.48 -6.55 9.38
CA HIS A 15 34.31 -7.45 8.57
C HIS A 15 35.17 -8.41 9.39
N ALA A 16 35.78 -7.92 10.47
CA ALA A 16 36.74 -8.67 11.28
C ALA A 16 36.06 -9.52 12.36
N GLU A 17 35.00 -9.01 12.97
CA GLU A 17 34.34 -9.63 14.13
C GLU A 17 32.93 -10.14 13.79
N HIS A 18 32.46 -9.95 12.55
CA HIS A 18 31.10 -10.27 12.13
C HIS A 18 30.04 -9.65 13.04
N ASP A 19 30.31 -8.44 13.54
CA ASP A 19 29.46 -7.77 14.52
C ASP A 19 28.12 -7.30 13.89
N GLU A 20 27.05 -8.02 14.21
CA GLU A 20 25.69 -7.69 13.78
C GLU A 20 25.16 -6.39 14.41
N LEU A 21 25.60 -6.03 15.61
CA LEU A 21 25.19 -4.78 16.26
C LEU A 21 25.79 -3.59 15.53
N ALA A 22 27.06 -3.67 15.11
CA ALA A 22 27.70 -2.66 14.29
C ALA A 22 27.00 -2.51 12.93
N LEU A 23 26.59 -3.62 12.31
CA LEU A 23 25.82 -3.60 11.06
C LEU A 23 24.45 -2.93 11.24
N ASN A 24 23.71 -3.32 12.29
CA ASN A 24 22.42 -2.71 12.62
C ASN A 24 22.55 -1.21 12.92
N PHE A 25 23.61 -0.81 13.60
CA PHE A 25 23.90 0.60 13.85
C PHE A 25 24.16 1.37 12.56
N MET A 26 24.88 0.79 11.58
CA MET A 26 25.07 1.42 10.26
C MET A 26 23.74 1.67 9.54
N PHE A 27 22.81 0.71 9.57
CA PHE A 27 21.46 0.91 9.01
C PHE A 27 20.72 2.06 9.69
N GLN A 28 20.74 2.12 11.02
CA GLN A 28 20.11 3.21 11.78
C GLN A 28 20.75 4.57 11.47
N LYS A 29 22.09 4.62 11.41
CA LYS A 29 22.87 5.84 11.14
C LYS A 29 22.56 6.42 9.76
N TYR A 30 22.44 5.57 8.74
CA TYR A 30 22.21 5.98 7.35
C TYR A 30 20.73 6.04 6.95
N HIS A 31 19.80 5.61 7.82
CA HIS A 31 18.36 5.57 7.54
C HIS A 31 17.81 6.90 7.01
N LYS A 32 18.06 8.00 7.72
CA LYS A 32 17.61 9.36 7.32
C LYS A 32 18.31 9.84 6.05
N PHE A 33 19.56 9.44 5.84
CA PHE A 33 20.31 9.80 4.64
C PHE A 33 19.70 9.15 3.40
N ILE A 34 19.34 7.86 3.48
CA ILE A 34 18.67 7.13 2.39
C ILE A 34 17.34 7.81 2.07
N TRP A 35 16.49 8.07 3.07
CA TRP A 35 15.23 8.78 2.89
C TRP A 35 15.39 10.13 2.19
N LYS A 36 16.39 10.91 2.61
CA LYS A 36 16.71 12.18 1.95
C LYS A 36 17.00 11.97 0.46
N GLN A 37 17.76 10.95 0.08
CA GLN A 37 18.04 10.67 -1.34
C GLN A 37 16.81 10.20 -2.10
N VAL A 38 15.93 9.39 -1.48
CA VAL A 38 14.66 8.96 -2.09
C VAL A 38 13.76 10.17 -2.39
N HIS A 39 13.58 11.07 -1.42
CA HIS A 39 12.74 12.26 -1.60
C HIS A 39 13.29 13.23 -2.66
N LEU A 40 14.60 13.32 -2.82
CA LEU A 40 15.23 14.13 -3.87
C LEU A 40 14.96 13.60 -5.30
N LEU A 41 14.52 12.35 -5.45
CA LEU A 41 14.18 11.79 -6.76
C LEU A 41 12.76 12.13 -7.21
N GLU A 42 11.90 12.63 -6.32
CA GLU A 42 10.50 12.97 -6.62
C GLU A 42 9.75 11.80 -7.27
N VAL A 43 9.94 10.58 -6.76
CA VAL A 43 9.17 9.39 -7.17
C VAL A 43 7.81 9.34 -6.47
N GLU A 44 6.82 8.69 -7.10
CA GLU A 44 5.48 8.51 -6.54
C GLU A 44 5.54 7.89 -5.14
N GLN A 45 4.65 8.31 -4.25
CA GLN A 45 4.66 7.87 -2.84
C GLN A 45 4.61 6.34 -2.69
N LYS A 46 3.87 5.65 -3.57
CA LYS A 46 3.78 4.19 -3.57
C LYS A 46 5.12 3.48 -3.84
N GLU A 47 6.06 4.14 -4.53
CA GLU A 47 7.38 3.59 -4.86
C GLU A 47 8.43 3.94 -3.79
N GLN A 48 8.15 4.89 -2.89
CA GLN A 48 9.16 5.43 -1.99
C GLN A 48 9.70 4.40 -0.99
N ASP A 49 8.84 3.53 -0.47
CA ASP A 49 9.24 2.46 0.44
C ASP A 49 10.15 1.43 -0.25
N ASP A 50 9.87 1.09 -1.51
CA ASP A 50 10.70 0.17 -2.30
C ASP A 50 12.08 0.79 -2.59
N PHE A 51 12.12 2.08 -2.93
CA PHE A 51 13.39 2.80 -3.07
C PHE A 51 14.18 2.86 -1.76
N HIS A 52 13.51 3.00 -0.61
CA HIS A 52 14.19 2.96 0.68
C HIS A 52 14.80 1.58 0.95
N GLN A 53 14.06 0.50 0.69
CA GLN A 53 14.55 -0.87 0.81
C GLN A 53 15.77 -1.13 -0.08
N GLU A 54 15.70 -0.73 -1.35
CA GLU A 54 16.82 -0.78 -2.29
C GLU A 54 18.02 0.05 -1.80
N GLY A 55 17.76 1.18 -1.14
CA GLY A 55 18.79 1.98 -0.49
C GLY A 55 19.50 1.25 0.65
N ASN A 56 18.78 0.48 1.46
CA ASN A 56 19.37 -0.37 2.51
C ASN A 56 20.22 -1.49 1.89
N LEU A 57 19.74 -2.14 0.82
CA LEU A 57 20.53 -3.14 0.10
C LEU A 57 21.83 -2.54 -0.46
N MET A 58 21.76 -1.32 -0.99
CA MET A 58 22.93 -0.59 -1.47
C MET A 58 23.88 -0.20 -0.34
N LEU A 59 23.39 0.11 0.87
CA LEU A 59 24.24 0.37 2.03
C LEU A 59 25.00 -0.89 2.44
N HIS A 60 24.32 -2.02 2.53
CA HIS A 60 24.96 -3.31 2.82
C HIS A 60 26.01 -3.66 1.76
N LYS A 61 25.71 -3.44 0.47
CA LYS A 61 26.69 -3.57 -0.60
C LYS A 61 27.85 -2.60 -0.44
N ALA A 62 27.61 -1.36 -0.04
CA ALA A 62 28.64 -0.35 0.18
C ALA A 62 29.61 -0.80 1.28
N ILE A 63 29.08 -1.29 2.42
CA ILE A 63 29.88 -1.80 3.54
C ILE A 63 30.84 -2.89 3.05
N LYS A 64 30.32 -3.88 2.31
CA LYS A 64 31.12 -5.01 1.78
C LYS A 64 32.17 -4.64 0.74
N THR A 65 31.95 -3.55 -0.01
CA THR A 65 32.76 -3.22 -1.20
C THR A 65 33.61 -1.97 -1.03
N PHE A 66 33.46 -1.27 0.08
CA PHE A 66 34.24 -0.07 0.35
C PHE A 66 35.72 -0.40 0.48
N ASN A 67 36.54 0.43 -0.15
CA ASN A 67 37.99 0.35 -0.07
C ASN A 67 38.50 1.73 0.36
N SER A 68 39.10 1.79 1.55
CA SER A 68 39.64 3.01 2.16
C SER A 68 40.85 3.60 1.44
N ASP A 69 41.56 2.80 0.65
CA ASP A 69 42.74 3.24 -0.13
C ASP A 69 42.34 4.14 -1.30
N LYS A 70 41.07 4.08 -1.71
CA LYS A 70 40.51 5.02 -2.66
C LYS A 70 40.16 6.29 -1.88
N ASN A 71 40.87 7.40 -2.14
CA ASN A 71 40.74 8.73 -1.52
C ASN A 71 39.31 9.33 -1.49
N LYS A 72 38.36 8.67 -0.83
CA LYS A 72 36.96 9.04 -0.66
C LYS A 72 36.48 8.49 0.67
N THR A 73 35.72 9.29 1.40
CA THR A 73 35.05 8.80 2.61
C THR A 73 34.00 7.75 2.26
N PHE A 74 33.71 6.86 3.21
CA PHE A 74 32.65 5.87 3.06
C PHE A 74 31.32 6.50 2.65
N THR A 75 30.89 7.57 3.34
CA THR A 75 29.66 8.31 3.01
C THR A 75 29.64 8.78 1.56
N ARG A 76 30.76 9.31 1.04
CA ARG A 76 30.85 9.79 -0.35
C ARG A 76 30.85 8.65 -1.36
N TYR A 77 31.46 7.53 -1.03
CA TYR A 77 31.38 6.31 -1.84
C TYR A 77 29.93 5.78 -1.89
N PHE A 78 29.29 5.65 -0.73
CA PHE A 78 27.92 5.17 -0.62
C PHE A 78 26.94 6.08 -1.37
N GLU A 79 27.01 7.41 -1.16
CA GLU A 79 26.18 8.39 -1.87
C GLU A 79 26.28 8.24 -3.39
N LEU A 80 27.50 8.04 -3.91
CA LEU A 80 27.74 7.89 -5.34
C LEU A 80 27.05 6.65 -5.91
N ILE A 81 27.23 5.48 -5.28
CA ILE A 81 26.65 4.24 -5.80
C ILE A 81 25.14 4.19 -5.59
N LEU A 82 24.64 4.78 -4.49
CA LEU A 82 23.21 4.89 -4.18
C LEU A 82 22.50 5.72 -5.25
N LYS A 83 23.00 6.92 -5.56
CA LYS A 83 22.41 7.77 -6.60
C LYS A 83 22.36 7.08 -7.96
N ARG A 84 23.45 6.41 -8.36
CA ARG A 84 23.50 5.66 -9.63
C ARG A 84 22.43 4.56 -9.70
N HIS A 85 22.31 3.78 -8.62
CA HIS A 85 21.30 2.74 -8.50
C HIS A 85 19.88 3.31 -8.59
N PHE A 86 19.61 4.36 -7.83
CA PHE A 86 18.33 5.06 -7.83
C PHE A 86 17.93 5.63 -9.19
N TYR A 87 18.87 6.24 -9.94
CA TYR A 87 18.58 6.70 -11.30
C TYR A 87 18.25 5.52 -12.24
N GLN A 88 18.94 4.39 -12.09
CA GLN A 88 18.63 3.18 -12.85
C GLN A 88 17.25 2.62 -12.51
N LEU A 89 16.90 2.54 -11.23
CA LEU A 89 15.58 2.09 -10.77
C LEU A 89 14.48 3.02 -11.30
N LYS A 90 14.62 4.35 -11.12
CA LYS A 90 13.64 5.32 -11.58
C LYS A 90 13.39 5.22 -13.09
N ARG A 91 14.44 4.99 -13.89
CA ARG A 91 14.32 4.80 -15.34
C ARG A 91 13.53 3.53 -15.71
N ASN A 92 13.55 2.53 -14.85
CA ASN A 92 12.91 1.23 -15.08
C ASN A 92 11.51 1.13 -14.45
N LEU A 93 11.00 2.22 -13.84
CA LEU A 93 9.67 2.21 -13.24
C LEU A 93 8.59 1.97 -14.32
N PRO A 94 7.58 1.13 -14.03
CA PRO A 94 6.50 0.87 -14.97
C PRO A 94 5.65 2.11 -15.21
N ILE A 95 5.33 2.37 -16.47
CA ILE A 95 4.36 3.40 -16.85
C ILE A 95 2.97 2.78 -16.77
N TYR A 96 2.19 3.21 -15.78
CA TYR A 96 0.81 2.75 -15.62
C TYR A 96 -0.12 3.59 -16.51
N TYR A 97 -0.74 2.95 -17.49
CA TYR A 97 -1.83 3.55 -18.28
C TYR A 97 -3.16 3.20 -17.63
N LEU A 98 -3.94 4.21 -17.25
CA LEU A 98 -5.32 4.04 -16.83
C LEU A 98 -6.18 3.97 -18.10
N PHE A 99 -6.81 2.83 -18.33
CA PHE A 99 -7.81 2.67 -19.39
C PHE A 99 -9.19 2.82 -18.79
N GLU A 100 -10.06 3.61 -19.44
CA GLU A 100 -11.45 3.81 -19.00
C GLU A 100 -12.29 2.53 -19.13
N ASN A 101 -11.91 1.64 -20.05
CA ASN A 101 -12.64 0.40 -20.33
C ASN A 101 -11.89 -0.81 -19.76
N THR A 102 -12.59 -1.61 -18.95
CA THR A 102 -12.12 -2.90 -18.41
C THR A 102 -12.15 -4.04 -19.44
N ASP A 103 -12.41 -3.72 -20.71
CA ASP A 103 -12.48 -4.66 -21.84
C ASP A 103 -11.20 -5.50 -22.03
N PHE A 104 -10.08 -5.12 -21.42
CA PHE A 104 -8.84 -5.89 -21.37
C PHE A 104 -8.91 -7.18 -20.54
N CYS A 105 -9.96 -7.38 -19.73
CA CYS A 105 -10.12 -8.55 -18.86
C CYS A 105 -10.99 -9.67 -19.45
N LYS A 106 -11.38 -9.62 -20.73
CA LYS A 106 -12.32 -10.57 -21.36
C LYS A 106 -11.88 -12.04 -21.32
N GLU A 107 -10.59 -12.34 -21.11
CA GLU A 107 -10.06 -13.70 -21.14
C GLU A 107 -9.58 -14.22 -19.77
N ARG A 108 -9.73 -13.45 -18.68
CA ARG A 108 -9.50 -13.96 -17.32
C ARG A 108 -10.83 -14.26 -16.68
N CYS A 109 -11.13 -15.55 -16.51
CA CYS A 109 -12.18 -16.00 -15.60
C CYS A 109 -11.80 -15.55 -14.20
N PHE A 110 -12.42 -14.45 -13.73
CA PHE A 110 -12.59 -14.29 -12.30
C PHE A 110 -13.36 -15.52 -11.82
N ILE A 111 -12.99 -16.08 -10.68
CA ILE A 111 -13.95 -16.89 -9.92
C ILE A 111 -15.01 -15.85 -9.54
N GLU A 112 -16.06 -15.75 -10.35
CA GLU A 112 -17.26 -15.03 -9.94
C GLU A 112 -17.75 -15.80 -8.72
N GLU A 113 -17.44 -15.31 -7.52
CA GLU A 113 -18.21 -15.69 -6.35
C GLU A 113 -19.66 -15.46 -6.74
N GLU A 114 -20.45 -16.54 -6.78
CA GLU A 114 -21.87 -16.41 -7.15
C GLU A 114 -22.45 -15.31 -6.26
N PRO A 115 -23.06 -14.26 -6.85
CA PRO A 115 -23.58 -13.17 -6.05
C PRO A 115 -24.60 -13.75 -5.07
N GLU A 116 -24.34 -13.60 -3.77
CA GLU A 116 -25.29 -14.01 -2.74
C GLU A 116 -26.55 -13.14 -2.85
N TYR A 117 -27.62 -13.72 -3.40
CA TYR A 117 -28.90 -13.03 -3.49
C TYR A 117 -29.61 -13.07 -2.14
N LEU A 118 -30.09 -11.90 -1.70
CA LEU A 118 -30.97 -11.82 -0.52
C LEU A 118 -32.27 -12.57 -0.75
N VAL A 119 -32.53 -13.53 0.13
CA VAL A 119 -33.82 -14.23 0.16
C VAL A 119 -34.87 -13.34 0.82
N LEU A 120 -35.68 -12.68 -0.01
CA LEU A 120 -36.83 -11.87 0.41
C LEU A 120 -38.10 -12.73 0.38
N ASN A 121 -38.60 -13.08 1.56
CA ASN A 121 -39.66 -14.08 1.73
C ASN A 121 -41.06 -13.49 1.53
N SER A 122 -41.19 -12.17 1.54
CA SER A 122 -42.48 -11.48 1.48
C SER A 122 -42.53 -10.51 0.30
N LYS A 123 -43.70 -10.43 -0.36
CA LYS A 123 -43.97 -9.43 -1.40
C LYS A 123 -43.71 -8.00 -0.92
N LEU A 124 -43.98 -7.73 0.37
CA LEU A 124 -43.73 -6.42 0.97
C LEU A 124 -42.23 -6.14 1.08
N GLU A 125 -41.43 -7.15 1.46
CA GLU A 125 -39.97 -7.00 1.49
C GLU A 125 -39.40 -6.74 0.10
N GLN A 126 -39.91 -7.42 -0.94
CA GLN A 126 -39.49 -7.22 -2.32
C GLN A 126 -39.79 -5.80 -2.82
N ILE A 127 -41.01 -5.30 -2.60
CA ILE A 127 -41.41 -3.94 -3.01
C ILE A 127 -40.57 -2.88 -2.30
N ILE A 128 -40.35 -3.02 -0.99
CA ILE A 128 -39.54 -2.07 -0.21
C ILE A 128 -38.07 -2.17 -0.61
N TYR A 129 -37.57 -3.37 -0.89
CA TYR A 129 -36.21 -3.56 -1.37
C TYR A 129 -35.96 -2.84 -2.69
N GLU A 130 -36.83 -3.06 -3.67
CA GLU A 130 -36.77 -2.40 -4.98
C GLU A 130 -36.83 -0.88 -4.84
N ARG A 131 -37.84 -0.34 -4.14
CA ARG A 131 -38.03 1.11 -4.06
C ARG A 131 -36.98 1.83 -3.21
N TYR A 132 -36.67 1.31 -2.03
CA TYR A 132 -35.78 1.99 -1.09
C TYR A 132 -34.30 1.70 -1.37
N PHE A 133 -33.94 0.46 -1.68
CA PHE A 133 -32.53 0.07 -1.84
C PHE A 133 -32.06 0.20 -3.28
N MET A 134 -32.86 -0.22 -4.27
CA MET A 134 -32.50 -0.12 -5.70
C MET A 134 -32.79 1.28 -6.26
N ASN A 135 -34.02 1.78 -6.12
CA ASN A 135 -34.43 3.06 -6.73
C ASN A 135 -34.08 4.29 -5.87
N ARG A 136 -33.61 4.10 -4.64
CA ARG A 136 -33.25 5.17 -3.68
C ARG A 136 -34.41 6.16 -3.43
N GLU A 137 -35.66 5.70 -3.50
CA GLU A 137 -36.84 6.52 -3.24
C GLU A 137 -36.91 6.99 -1.78
N THR A 138 -37.46 8.18 -1.55
CA THR A 138 -37.70 8.66 -0.18
C THR A 138 -38.85 7.89 0.46
N ILE A 139 -38.88 7.84 1.79
CA ILE A 139 -39.94 7.14 2.53
C ILE A 139 -41.31 7.76 2.27
N GLU A 140 -41.37 9.07 2.00
CA GLU A 140 -42.61 9.77 1.67
C GLU A 140 -43.14 9.37 0.29
N ASP A 141 -42.25 9.17 -0.68
CA ASP A 141 -42.62 8.73 -2.01
C ASP A 141 -43.06 7.26 -2.00
N ILE A 142 -42.38 6.42 -1.23
CA ILE A 142 -42.78 5.01 -1.03
C ILE A 142 -44.17 4.93 -0.40
N GLU A 143 -44.46 5.76 0.61
CA GLU A 143 -45.77 5.85 1.24
C GLU A 143 -46.87 6.24 0.24
N LYS A 144 -46.61 7.23 -0.64
CA LYS A 144 -47.55 7.65 -1.69
C LYS A 144 -47.81 6.53 -2.71
N HIS A 145 -46.77 5.81 -3.13
CA HIS A 145 -46.87 4.79 -4.16
C HIS A 145 -47.46 3.46 -3.66
N THR A 146 -47.30 3.14 -2.38
CA THR A 146 -47.69 1.83 -1.84
C THR A 146 -48.87 1.88 -0.87
N GLN A 147 -49.31 3.07 -0.45
CA GLN A 147 -50.34 3.28 0.58
C GLN A 147 -50.03 2.57 1.93
N LEU A 148 -48.76 2.24 2.17
CA LEU A 148 -48.29 1.64 3.42
C LEU A 148 -48.04 2.70 4.48
N LYS A 149 -48.34 2.40 5.75
CA LYS A 149 -48.01 3.32 6.86
C LYS A 149 -46.49 3.44 6.99
N ARG A 150 -45.97 4.66 7.25
CA ARG A 150 -44.52 4.90 7.51
C ARG A 150 -43.89 3.87 8.44
N LYS A 151 -44.56 3.52 9.55
CA LYS A 151 -44.08 2.53 10.53
C LYS A 151 -43.83 1.15 9.90
N GLN A 152 -44.69 0.72 8.97
CA GLN A 152 -44.52 -0.55 8.27
C GLN A 152 -43.30 -0.51 7.34
N ILE A 153 -43.09 0.61 6.64
CA ILE A 153 -41.93 0.81 5.76
C ILE A 153 -40.62 0.73 6.57
N TYR A 154 -40.52 1.48 7.68
CA TYR A 154 -39.35 1.44 8.57
C TYR A 154 -39.07 0.05 9.12
N ASN A 155 -40.11 -0.65 9.60
CA ASN A 155 -39.96 -2.01 10.14
C ASN A 155 -39.44 -2.99 9.08
N THR A 156 -39.90 -2.86 7.83
CA THR A 156 -39.46 -3.72 6.74
C THR A 156 -38.03 -3.40 6.31
N ILE A 157 -37.65 -2.12 6.19
CA ILE A 157 -36.27 -1.71 5.91
C ILE A 157 -35.33 -2.28 6.98
N PHE A 158 -35.72 -2.20 8.26
CA PHE A 158 -34.94 -2.77 9.35
C PHE A 158 -34.76 -4.29 9.20
N ARG A 159 -35.84 -5.04 8.92
CA ARG A 159 -35.76 -6.50 8.70
C ARG A 159 -34.86 -6.86 7.52
N ILE A 160 -34.93 -6.11 6.43
CA ILE A 160 -34.06 -6.31 5.25
C ILE A 160 -32.59 -6.07 5.64
N LYS A 161 -32.29 -5.00 6.38
CA LYS A 161 -30.93 -4.71 6.86
C LYS A 161 -30.38 -5.78 7.81
N GLU A 162 -31.22 -6.33 8.68
CA GLU A 162 -30.82 -7.44 9.55
C GLU A 162 -30.48 -8.70 8.74
N LYS A 163 -31.24 -9.01 7.68
CA LYS A 163 -30.91 -10.11 6.76
C LYS A 163 -29.57 -9.90 6.06
N TYR A 164 -29.27 -8.68 5.62
CA TYR A 164 -27.96 -8.32 5.07
C TYR A 164 -26.82 -8.57 6.06
N LYS A 165 -27.03 -8.25 7.34
CA LYS A 165 -26.00 -8.41 8.38
C LYS A 165 -25.68 -9.88 8.68
N ILE A 166 -26.62 -10.80 8.41
CA ILE A 166 -26.42 -12.24 8.57
C ILE A 166 -25.60 -12.84 7.41
N MET A 167 -25.51 -12.14 6.27
CA MET A 167 -24.75 -12.58 5.08
C MET A 167 -23.27 -12.13 5.10
N ILE A 168 -22.85 -11.34 6.09
CA ILE A 168 -21.46 -10.90 6.31
C ILE A 168 -20.91 -11.64 7.53
#